data_AF-A0AAJ4IFD9-F1
#
_entry.id   AF-A0AAJ4IFD9-F1
#
_cell.length_a   1.000
_cell.length_b   1.000
_cell.length_c   1.000
_cell.angle_alpha   90.00
_cell.angle_beta   90.00
_cell.angle_gamma   90.00
#
_symmetry.space_group_name_H-M   'P 1'
#
loop_
_entity.id
_entity.type
_entity.pdbx_description
1 polymer ?
#
loop_
_entity_poly.entity_id
_entity_poly.type
_entity_poly.pdbx_seq_one_letter_code
_entity_poly.pdbx_strand_id
1 'polypeptide(L)'
;MHTTPEQLITFQAHTARLIQRITELNIKTPHSIEFNLRKSETGHREHVQLGIRWFVNGDCFAEPQTPNSDLSFAHSWMTIEQLNKWFLDANIALDLLEVELKAA
;
A
#
# COMPACT_ATOMS: atom_id res chain seq x y z
N MET A 1 14.06 -9.94 -16.21
CA MET A 1 12.71 -9.52 -16.62
C MET A 1 12.62 -8.02 -16.44
N HIS A 2 12.41 -7.29 -17.54
CA HIS A 2 12.10 -5.87 -17.50
C HIS A 2 10.59 -5.70 -17.27
N THR A 3 10.21 -4.69 -16.50
CA THR A 3 8.80 -4.31 -16.35
C THR A 3 8.24 -3.89 -17.70
N THR A 4 7.07 -4.42 -18.09
CA THR A 4 6.42 -4.03 -19.34
C THR A 4 5.68 -2.70 -19.20
N PRO A 5 5.42 -1.97 -20.30
CA PRO A 5 4.62 -0.75 -20.27
C PRO A 5 3.23 -0.98 -19.65
N GLU A 6 2.59 -2.11 -19.91
CA GLU A 6 1.27 -2.44 -19.39
C GLU A 6 1.32 -2.62 -17.86
N GLN A 7 2.35 -3.29 -17.34
CA GLN A 7 2.54 -3.41 -15.89
C GLN A 7 2.72 -2.03 -15.24
N LEU A 8 3.48 -1.13 -15.84
CA LEU A 8 3.67 0.24 -15.33
C LEU A 8 2.37 1.05 -15.35
N ILE A 9 1.62 0.98 -16.45
CA ILE A 9 0.33 1.68 -16.58
C ILE A 9 -0.66 1.15 -15.55
N THR A 10 -0.77 -0.16 -15.39
CA THR A 10 -1.63 -0.79 -14.37
C THR A 10 -1.19 -0.38 -12.96
N PHE A 11 0.10 -0.46 -12.65
CA PHE A 11 0.64 -0.06 -11.35
C PHE A 11 0.35 1.40 -11.04
N GLN A 12 0.58 2.31 -12.00
CA GLN A 12 0.33 3.74 -11.83
C GLN A 12 -1.15 4.05 -11.62
N ALA A 13 -2.03 3.45 -12.41
CA ALA A 13 -3.47 3.66 -12.30
C ALA A 13 -4.01 3.22 -10.93
N HIS A 14 -3.58 2.05 -10.45
CA HIS A 14 -3.97 1.57 -9.13
C HIS A 14 -3.36 2.39 -7.99
N THR A 15 -2.09 2.76 -8.11
CA THR A 15 -1.39 3.60 -7.12
C THR A 15 -2.11 4.94 -6.96
N ALA A 16 -2.48 5.60 -8.06
CA ALA A 16 -3.19 6.88 -8.01
C ALA A 16 -4.52 6.78 -7.26
N ARG A 17 -5.32 5.74 -7.56
CA ARG A 17 -6.61 5.48 -6.88
C ARG A 17 -6.43 5.21 -5.39
N LEU A 18 -5.43 4.41 -5.04
CA LEU A 18 -5.17 4.04 -3.65
C LEU A 18 -4.69 5.23 -2.82
N ILE A 19 -3.79 6.06 -3.36
CA ILE A 19 -3.33 7.29 -2.69
C ILE A 19 -4.49 8.26 -2.48
N GLN A 20 -5.36 8.45 -3.48
CA GLN A 20 -6.56 9.27 -3.33
C GLN A 20 -7.42 8.76 -2.17
N ARG A 21 -7.72 7.45 -2.16
CA ARG A 21 -8.54 6.83 -1.11
C ARG A 21 -7.93 6.97 0.29
N ILE A 22 -6.64 6.68 0.44
CA ILE A 22 -5.91 6.82 1.71
C ILE A 22 -5.96 8.27 2.20
N THR A 23 -5.78 9.24 1.29
CA THR A 23 -5.88 10.66 1.62
C THR A 23 -7.27 11.01 2.15
N GLU A 24 -8.33 10.51 1.51
CA GLU A 24 -9.70 10.73 1.97
C GLU A 24 -9.97 10.10 3.35
N LEU A 25 -9.46 8.89 3.60
CA LEU A 25 -9.61 8.21 4.90
C LEU A 25 -8.86 8.95 6.01
N ASN A 26 -7.63 9.40 5.77
CA ASN A 26 -6.86 10.17 6.76
C ASN A 26 -7.52 11.52 7.10
N ILE A 27 -8.26 12.14 6.17
CA ILE A 27 -9.02 13.37 6.44
C ILE A 27 -10.23 13.08 7.32
N LYS A 28 -10.90 11.95 7.10
CA LYS A 28 -12.20 11.62 7.70
C LYS A 28 -12.10 10.86 9.01
N THR A 29 -10.93 10.34 9.37
CA THR A 29 -10.77 9.38 10.46
C THR A 29 -9.61 9.78 11.38
N PRO A 30 -9.63 9.40 12.67
CA PRO A 30 -8.54 9.70 13.60
C PRO A 30 -7.31 8.79 13.39
N HIS A 31 -7.37 7.82 12.48
CA HIS A 31 -6.27 6.93 12.15
C HIS A 31 -5.30 7.59 11.17
N SER A 32 -4.03 7.20 11.28
CA SER A 32 -3.01 7.60 10.33
C SER A 32 -2.65 6.41 9.43
N ILE A 33 -2.88 6.55 8.14
CA ILE A 33 -2.48 5.59 7.11
C ILE A 33 -1.34 6.24 6.32
N GLU A 34 -0.18 5.59 6.32
CA GLU A 34 0.98 6.05 5.56
C GLU A 34 1.24 5.14 4.36
N PHE A 35 1.81 5.72 3.31
CA PHE A 35 2.31 4.97 2.17
C PHE A 35 3.73 5.41 1.81
N ASN A 36 4.50 4.49 1.26
CA ASN A 36 5.86 4.73 0.78
C ASN A 36 5.96 4.35 -0.70
N LEU A 37 6.09 5.36 -1.56
CA LEU A 37 6.39 5.18 -2.97
C LEU A 37 7.88 5.44 -3.19
N ARG A 38 8.63 4.41 -3.60
CA ARG A 38 10.07 4.54 -3.86
C ARG A 38 10.51 3.77 -5.08
N LYS A 39 11.57 4.28 -5.72
CA LYS A 39 12.40 3.48 -6.63
C LYS A 39 13.19 2.50 -5.77
N SER A 40 13.16 1.22 -6.11
CA SER A 40 13.90 0.17 -5.40
C SER A 40 14.88 -0.50 -6.34
N GLU A 41 16.08 -0.75 -5.81
CA GLU A 41 17.23 -1.32 -6.52
C GLU A 41 17.63 -2.64 -5.84
N THR A 42 16.73 -3.63 -5.83
CA THR A 42 17.12 -4.98 -5.42
C THR A 42 17.73 -5.73 -6.61
N GLY A 43 19.03 -6.03 -6.53
CA GLY A 43 19.69 -6.98 -7.45
C GLY A 43 19.71 -6.57 -8.92
N HIS A 44 20.12 -5.32 -9.21
CA HIS A 44 20.34 -4.79 -10.57
C HIS A 44 19.10 -4.48 -11.41
N ARG A 45 17.90 -4.34 -10.80
CA ARG A 45 16.67 -3.99 -11.55
C ARG A 45 15.96 -2.81 -10.92
N GLU A 46 15.97 -1.70 -11.64
CA GLU A 46 15.18 -0.52 -11.29
C GLU A 46 13.69 -0.83 -11.41
N HIS A 47 12.97 -0.71 -10.30
CA HIS A 47 11.52 -0.84 -10.29
C HIS A 47 10.92 0.14 -9.28
N VAL A 48 9.62 0.39 -9.42
CA VAL A 48 8.86 1.20 -8.47
C VAL A 48 8.15 0.26 -7.51
N GLN A 49 8.17 0.60 -6.22
CA GLN A 49 7.41 -0.12 -5.21
C GLN A 49 6.53 0.85 -4.39
N LEU A 50 5.36 0.35 -3.99
CA LEU A 50 4.43 1.02 -3.11
C LEU A 50 4.22 0.14 -1.88
N GLY A 51 4.53 0.67 -0.70
CA GLY A 51 4.17 0.05 0.59
C GLY A 51 3.09 0.86 1.29
N ILE A 52 2.25 0.19 2.09
CA ILE A 52 1.24 0.84 2.96
C ILE A 52 1.44 0.35 4.39
N ARG A 53 1.24 1.25 5.37
CA ARG A 53 1.13 0.95 6.79
C ARG A 53 0.00 1.78 7.41
N TRP A 54 -0.64 1.32 8.47
CA TRP A 54 -1.66 2.10 9.19
C TRP A 54 -1.51 1.98 10.71
N PHE A 55 -1.98 3.02 11.41
CA PHE A 55 -1.93 3.15 12.87
C PHE A 55 -3.33 3.16 13.46
N VAL A 56 -3.57 2.26 14.41
CA VAL A 56 -4.76 2.26 15.25
C VAL A 56 -4.37 2.80 16.63
N ASN A 57 -5.02 3.87 17.08
CA ASN A 57 -4.90 4.47 18.42
C ASN A 57 -3.57 5.14 18.82
N GLY A 58 -2.86 5.81 17.91
CA GLY A 58 -1.77 6.75 18.26
C GLY A 58 -0.48 6.10 18.77
N ASP A 59 -0.50 4.82 19.15
CA ASP A 59 0.67 4.01 19.31
C ASP A 59 1.19 3.65 17.91
N CYS A 60 2.29 4.28 17.53
CA CYS A 60 3.16 3.64 16.56
C CYS A 60 3.40 2.20 17.06
N PHE A 61 3.15 1.19 16.24
CA PHE A 61 3.88 -0.06 16.37
C PHE A 61 5.35 0.24 16.03
N ALA A 62 6.02 0.95 16.93
CA ALA A 62 7.45 1.08 17.03
C ALA A 62 7.86 0.17 18.19
N GLU A 63 7.62 -1.13 18.07
CA GLU A 63 8.53 -2.07 18.69
C GLU A 63 9.67 -2.30 17.70
N PRO A 64 10.91 -1.87 18.01
CA PRO A 64 12.09 -2.19 17.22
C PRO A 64 12.44 -3.70 17.23
N GLN A 65 11.56 -4.54 17.79
CA GLN A 65 11.73 -5.98 17.95
C GLN A 65 10.56 -6.82 17.43
N THR A 66 9.53 -6.23 16.80
CA THR A 66 8.59 -7.01 15.98
C THR A 66 9.13 -7.10 14.55
N PRO A 67 9.60 -8.26 14.07
CA PRO A 67 10.15 -8.40 12.73
C PRO A 67 9.10 -8.24 11.61
N ASN A 68 7.82 -8.04 11.95
CA ASN A 68 6.67 -8.09 11.04
C ASN A 68 5.63 -7.00 11.35
N SER A 69 5.99 -5.70 11.34
CA SER A 69 4.98 -4.74 10.89
C SER A 69 4.88 -4.96 9.38
N ASP A 70 3.95 -5.78 8.92
CA ASP A 70 3.88 -6.24 7.53
C ASP A 70 3.61 -5.06 6.58
N LEU A 71 4.67 -4.31 6.25
CA LEU A 71 4.73 -3.44 5.10
C LEU A 71 4.60 -4.34 3.87
N SER A 72 3.36 -4.58 3.48
CA SER A 72 3.05 -5.25 2.24
C SER A 72 3.45 -4.33 1.08
N PHE A 73 4.15 -4.86 0.09
CA PHE A 73 4.63 -4.09 -1.05
C PHE A 73 4.01 -4.60 -2.35
N ALA A 74 3.43 -3.68 -3.12
CA ALA A 74 3.28 -3.87 -4.55
C ALA A 74 4.57 -3.43 -5.24
N HIS A 75 4.99 -4.18 -6.24
CA HIS A 75 6.14 -3.82 -7.05
C HIS A 75 5.78 -3.83 -8.54
N SER A 76 6.31 -2.87 -9.29
CA SER A 76 5.93 -2.66 -10.69
C SER A 76 6.20 -3.87 -11.62
N TRP A 77 7.21 -4.68 -11.31
CA TRP A 77 7.56 -5.93 -12.01
C TRP A 77 6.61 -7.12 -11.78
N MET A 78 5.68 -7.03 -10.82
CA MET A 78 4.64 -8.05 -10.60
C MET A 78 3.78 -8.22 -11.84
N THR A 79 3.26 -9.43 -12.07
CA THR A 79 2.29 -9.65 -13.16
C THR A 79 1.05 -8.77 -12.96
N ILE A 80 0.33 -8.46 -14.03
CA ILE A 80 -0.91 -7.67 -13.94
C ILE A 80 -1.90 -8.32 -12.95
N GLU A 81 -1.99 -9.66 -12.95
CA GLU A 81 -2.82 -10.41 -12.00
C GLU A 81 -2.38 -10.22 -10.54
N GLN A 82 -1.08 -10.29 -10.28
CA GLN A 82 -0.51 -10.05 -8.95
C GLN A 82 -0.75 -8.61 -8.49
N LEU A 83 -0.58 -7.63 -9.38
CA LEU A 83 -0.90 -6.23 -9.10
C LEU A 83 -2.37 -6.08 -8.74
N ASN A 84 -3.28 -6.56 -9.59
CA ASN A 84 -4.72 -6.48 -9.36
C ASN A 84 -5.11 -7.12 -8.03
N LYS A 85 -4.55 -8.29 -7.70
CA LYS A 85 -4.82 -8.96 -6.43
C LYS A 85 -4.32 -8.14 -5.25
N TRP A 86 -3.08 -7.66 -5.28
CA TRP A 86 -2.53 -6.88 -4.18
C TRP A 86 -3.33 -5.60 -3.92
N PHE A 87 -3.68 -4.88 -4.98
CA PHE A 87 -4.48 -3.65 -4.86
C PHE A 87 -5.91 -3.93 -4.40
N LEU A 88 -6.50 -5.07 -4.78
CA LEU A 88 -7.79 -5.50 -4.25
C LEU A 88 -7.70 -5.78 -2.75
N ASP A 89 -6.71 -6.58 -2.32
CA ASP A 89 -6.50 -6.93 -0.92
C ASP A 89 -6.27 -5.68 -0.06
N ALA A 90 -5.47 -4.72 -0.56
CA ALA A 90 -5.24 -3.44 0.11
C ALA A 90 -6.53 -2.61 0.25
N ASN A 91 -7.37 -2.56 -0.79
CA ASN A 91 -8.66 -1.87 -0.73
C ASN A 91 -9.62 -2.53 0.27
N ILE A 92 -9.68 -3.86 0.31
CA ILE A 92 -10.49 -4.59 1.29
C ILE A 92 -10.03 -4.28 2.72
N ALA A 93 -8.72 -4.24 2.96
CA ALA A 93 -8.18 -3.87 4.28
C ALA A 93 -8.60 -2.44 4.68
N LEU A 94 -8.59 -1.49 3.74
CA LEU A 94 -9.07 -0.13 3.97
C LEU A 94 -10.60 -0.07 4.19
N ASP A 95 -11.39 -0.92 3.53
CA ASP A 95 -12.84 -1.03 3.77
C ASP A 95 -13.11 -1.53 5.19
N LEU A 96 -12.39 -2.56 5.63
CA LEU A 96 -12.52 -3.10 6.99
C LEU A 96 -12.16 -2.05 8.04
N LEU A 97 -11.08 -1.31 7.83
CA LEU A 97 -10.68 -0.21 8.71
C LEU A 97 -11.78 0.86 8.81
N GLU A 98 -12.39 1.25 7.68
CA GLU A 98 -13.48 2.23 7.66
C GLU A 98 -14.74 1.72 8.38
N VAL A 99 -15.03 0.42 8.32
CA VAL A 99 -16.17 -0.20 9.02
C VAL A 99 -15.94 -0.24 10.52
N GLU A 100 -14.76 -0.69 10.98
CA GLU A 100 -14.41 -0.71 12.40
C GLU A 100 -14.53 0.69 13.02
N LEU A 101 -14.13 1.72 12.28
CA LEU A 101 -14.24 3.13 12.65
C LEU A 101 -15.67 3.66 12.78
N LYS A 102 -16.64 3.13 12.03
CA LYS A 102 -18.05 3.53 12.15
C LYS A 102 -18.76 2.84 13.32
N ALA A 103 -18.21 1.72 13.79
CA ALA A 103 -18.75 0.93 14.89
C ALA A 103 -18.21 1.37 16.26
N ALA A 104 -17.08 2.07 16.30
CA ALA A 104 -16.46 2.66 17.49
C ALA A 104 -17.01 4.06 17.79
#